data_AF-A0A523WTG7-F1
#
_entry.id   AF-A0A523WTG7-F1
#
_cell.length_a   1.000
_cell.length_b   1.000
_cell.length_c   1.000
_cell.angle_alpha   90.00
_cell.angle_beta   90.00
_cell.angle_gamma   90.00
#
_symmetry.space_group_name_H-M   'P 1'
#
loop_
_entity.id
_entity.type
_entity.pdbx_description
1 polymer ?
#
loop_
_entity_poly.entity_id
_entity_poly.type
_entity_poly.pdbx_seq_one_letter_code
_entity_poly.pdbx_strand_id
1 'polypeptide(L)'
;MPIISSEIVGLTPLKAMIDVADFYLKFENFSADQILENKLLGTTSPREKSMEDFITEVASSSPAPGGGSVAALAATLSCALGSMVCRLTVGKKKFAEVSEELGKVLMESERLRERAGQLIVEDTESFNNVMRAMKLPKDSELEKEKRRQAVQEATKGATMVPLEVMELSREALKSLKLIAEKGNPNSISDAGVAAAMAHTACFGASLNVRINLGGIDDPDFKDERESRMRAILEEVDNLYEETIAIVESKL
;
A
#
# COMPACT_ATOMS: atom_id res chain seq x y z
N MET A 1 17.94 10.66 -39.94
CA MET A 1 19.08 11.51 -39.53
C MET A 1 19.88 10.76 -38.48
N PRO A 2 21.21 10.72 -38.55
CA PRO A 2 22.03 10.12 -37.50
C PRO A 2 22.03 11.02 -36.25
N ILE A 3 21.97 10.41 -35.07
CA ILE A 3 22.21 11.10 -33.80
C ILE A 3 23.73 11.20 -33.62
N ILE A 4 24.25 12.42 -33.44
CA ILE A 4 25.69 12.68 -33.39
C ILE A 4 26.21 12.77 -31.94
N SER A 5 25.40 13.32 -31.02
CA SER A 5 25.71 13.36 -29.58
C SER A 5 24.46 13.70 -28.76
N SER A 6 24.57 13.58 -27.44
CA SER A 6 23.60 14.04 -26.44
C SER A 6 24.33 14.71 -25.28
N GLU A 7 23.69 15.68 -24.63
CA GLU A 7 24.24 16.40 -23.48
C GLU A 7 23.20 16.47 -22.36
N ILE A 8 23.68 16.37 -21.11
CA ILE A 8 22.86 16.61 -19.92
C ILE A 8 23.01 18.08 -19.55
N VAL A 9 21.89 18.82 -19.55
CA VAL A 9 21.87 20.23 -19.12
C VAL A 9 21.53 20.29 -17.63
N GLY A 10 22.46 20.81 -16.83
CA GLY A 10 22.29 20.95 -15.37
C GLY A 10 22.71 19.70 -14.59
N LEU A 11 21.94 19.32 -13.58
CA LEU A 11 22.21 18.16 -12.74
C LEU A 11 21.31 16.99 -13.14
N THR A 12 21.84 15.78 -13.05
CA THR A 12 21.09 14.52 -13.25
C THR A 12 21.09 13.68 -11.98
N PRO A 13 19.99 12.98 -11.65
CA PRO A 13 19.99 12.03 -10.54
C PRO A 13 20.99 10.88 -10.78
N LEU A 14 21.79 10.57 -9.76
CA LEU A 14 22.76 9.48 -9.80
C LEU A 14 22.13 8.13 -10.21
N LYS A 15 20.92 7.84 -9.71
CA LYS A 15 20.17 6.62 -10.04
C LYS A 15 19.92 6.45 -11.55
N ALA A 16 19.57 7.53 -12.25
CA ALA A 16 19.33 7.49 -13.69
C ALA A 16 20.62 7.13 -14.47
N MET A 17 21.77 7.62 -14.03
CA MET A 17 23.06 7.28 -14.65
C MET A 17 23.44 5.82 -14.38
N ILE A 18 23.18 5.31 -13.17
CA ILE A 18 23.44 3.92 -12.80
C ILE A 18 22.56 2.97 -13.62
N ASP A 19 21.27 3.24 -13.73
CA ASP A 19 20.33 2.36 -14.43
C ASP A 19 20.66 2.26 -15.93
N VAL A 20 21.10 3.36 -16.54
CA VAL A 20 21.59 3.36 -17.94
C VAL A 20 22.89 2.58 -18.05
N ALA A 21 23.83 2.77 -17.12
CA ALA A 21 25.10 2.06 -17.14
C ALA A 21 24.89 0.54 -16.99
N ASP A 22 24.02 0.12 -16.07
CA ASP A 22 23.68 -1.30 -15.87
C ASP A 22 23.02 -1.90 -17.13
N PHE A 23 22.09 -1.17 -17.74
CA PHE A 23 21.40 -1.62 -18.96
C PHE A 23 22.37 -1.87 -20.13
N TYR A 24 23.30 -0.95 -20.38
CA TYR A 24 24.23 -1.05 -21.52
C TYR A 24 25.46 -1.90 -21.25
N LEU A 25 26.01 -1.83 -20.03
CA LEU A 25 27.28 -2.50 -19.69
C LEU A 25 27.06 -3.89 -19.09
N LYS A 26 25.84 -4.21 -18.65
CA LYS A 26 25.43 -5.52 -18.12
C LYS A 26 26.41 -6.05 -17.07
N PHE A 27 26.66 -5.26 -16.04
CA PHE A 27 27.63 -5.62 -15.03
C PHE A 27 27.19 -6.89 -14.28
N GLU A 28 28.09 -7.87 -14.16
CA GLU A 28 27.83 -9.05 -13.34
C GLU A 28 28.05 -8.71 -11.86
N ASN A 29 27.07 -9.04 -11.01
CA ASN A 29 27.11 -8.85 -9.55
C ASN A 29 27.37 -7.41 -9.09
N PHE A 30 26.94 -6.43 -9.87
CA PHE A 30 27.06 -5.03 -9.51
C PHE A 30 26.04 -4.62 -8.43
N SER A 31 26.51 -3.89 -7.43
CA SER A 31 25.67 -3.22 -6.42
C SER A 31 25.99 -1.73 -6.38
N ALA A 32 24.97 -0.92 -6.11
CA ALA A 32 25.13 0.50 -5.84
C ALA A 32 26.12 0.79 -4.69
N ASP A 33 26.35 -0.18 -3.79
CA ASP A 33 27.34 -0.07 -2.71
C ASP A 33 28.79 -0.07 -3.21
N GLN A 34 29.03 -0.50 -4.45
CA GLN A 34 30.36 -0.46 -5.07
C GLN A 34 30.70 0.92 -5.64
N ILE A 35 29.73 1.85 -5.68
CA ILE A 35 29.93 3.23 -6.14
C ILE A 35 30.64 4.02 -5.05
N LEU A 36 31.76 4.64 -5.41
CA LEU A 36 32.65 5.34 -4.48
C LEU A 36 31.93 6.51 -3.80
N GLU A 37 31.15 7.29 -4.55
CA GLU A 37 30.37 8.43 -4.05
C GLU A 37 29.37 7.99 -2.98
N ASN A 38 28.71 6.83 -3.17
CA ASN A 38 27.77 6.27 -2.19
C ASN A 38 28.49 5.89 -0.87
N LYS A 39 29.75 5.48 -0.93
CA LYS A 39 30.57 5.20 0.27
C LYS A 39 31.11 6.47 0.92
N LEU A 40 31.57 7.44 0.13
CA LEU A 40 32.25 8.63 0.62
C LEU A 40 31.30 9.67 1.23
N LEU A 41 30.10 9.80 0.68
CA LEU A 41 29.15 10.82 1.11
C LEU A 41 28.33 10.40 2.34
N GLY A 42 28.52 9.18 2.88
CA GLY A 42 27.62 8.60 3.89
C GLY A 42 26.19 8.41 3.37
N THR A 43 25.94 8.79 2.11
CA THR A 43 24.78 8.44 1.32
C THR A 43 25.01 7.02 0.79
N THR A 44 25.07 6.04 1.70
CA THR A 44 24.31 4.84 1.35
C THR A 44 22.96 5.38 0.90
N SER A 45 22.57 5.17 -0.35
CA SER A 45 21.16 5.29 -0.74
C SER A 45 20.38 4.78 0.46
N PRO A 46 19.51 5.60 1.11
CA PRO A 46 18.99 5.29 2.44
C PRO A 46 18.62 3.82 2.42
N ARG A 47 19.35 2.99 3.20
CA ARG A 47 19.32 1.53 3.04
C ARG A 47 17.85 1.17 2.93
N GLU A 48 17.43 0.67 1.77
CA GLU A 48 16.03 0.35 1.56
C GLU A 48 15.65 -0.58 2.72
N LYS A 49 14.70 -0.12 3.54
CA LYS A 49 14.32 -0.87 4.74
C LYS A 49 13.87 -2.24 4.26
N SER A 50 14.56 -3.28 4.71
CA SER A 50 14.20 -4.64 4.35
C SER A 50 12.88 -5.02 5.02
N MET A 51 12.24 -6.09 4.54
CA MET A 51 11.08 -6.67 5.24
C MET A 51 11.44 -7.04 6.69
N GLU A 52 12.68 -7.50 6.93
CA GLU A 52 13.18 -7.80 8.28
C GLU A 52 13.25 -6.55 9.15
N ASP A 53 13.73 -5.43 8.60
CA ASP A 53 13.76 -4.15 9.33
C ASP A 53 12.33 -3.67 9.65
N PHE A 54 11.38 -3.84 8.72
CA PHE A 54 9.97 -3.52 8.95
C PHE A 54 9.35 -4.37 10.06
N ILE A 55 9.52 -5.69 10.01
CA ILE A 55 9.00 -6.62 11.03
C ILE A 55 9.61 -6.33 12.40
N THR A 56 10.93 -6.10 12.45
CA THR A 56 11.64 -5.76 13.68
C THR A 56 11.12 -4.46 14.28
N GLU A 57 10.88 -3.44 13.46
CA GLU A 57 10.36 -2.15 13.92
C GLU A 57 8.91 -2.28 14.42
N VAL A 58 8.04 -3.01 13.71
CA VAL A 58 6.65 -3.28 14.14
C VAL A 58 6.62 -4.03 15.49
N ALA A 59 7.59 -4.92 15.74
CA ALA A 59 7.70 -5.65 17.00
C ALA A 59 8.34 -4.83 18.15
N SER A 60 8.81 -3.62 17.87
CA SER A 60 9.51 -2.78 18.84
C SER A 60 8.57 -1.95 19.71
N SER A 61 9.13 -1.13 20.60
CA SER A 61 8.38 -0.12 21.37
C SER A 61 8.15 1.19 20.60
N SER A 62 8.52 1.24 19.32
CA SER A 62 8.30 2.40 18.45
C SER A 62 6.81 2.61 18.22
N PRO A 63 6.31 3.87 18.24
CA PRO A 63 4.89 4.12 18.08
C PRO A 63 4.40 3.99 16.61
N ALA A 64 5.32 3.95 15.64
CA ALA A 64 5.03 3.71 14.23
C ALA A 64 6.27 3.12 13.51
N PRO A 65 6.11 2.23 12.52
CA PRO A 65 4.88 1.67 11.95
C PRO A 65 4.08 0.80 12.94
N GLY A 66 2.77 0.79 12.77
CA GLY A 66 1.84 0.05 13.63
C GLY A 66 0.74 -0.67 12.86
N GLY A 67 -0.44 -0.82 13.47
CA GLY A 67 -1.56 -1.58 12.89
C GLY A 67 -2.04 -1.07 11.52
N GLY A 68 -2.07 0.26 11.31
CA GLY A 68 -2.42 0.85 10.01
C GLY A 68 -1.43 0.48 8.91
N SER A 69 -0.13 0.60 9.19
CA SER A 69 0.96 0.22 8.30
C SER A 69 0.92 -1.29 7.95
N VAL A 70 0.62 -2.15 8.93
CA VAL A 70 0.45 -3.59 8.70
C VAL A 70 -0.80 -3.89 7.87
N ALA A 71 -1.91 -3.18 8.07
CA ALA A 71 -3.10 -3.30 7.24
C ALA A 71 -2.82 -2.90 5.78
N ALA A 72 -2.08 -1.80 5.55
CA ALA A 72 -1.65 -1.39 4.22
C ALA A 72 -0.72 -2.42 3.56
N LEU A 73 0.19 -3.04 4.34
CA LEU A 73 1.02 -4.14 3.84
C LEU A 73 0.18 -5.36 3.45
N ALA A 74 -0.82 -5.74 4.25
CA ALA A 74 -1.73 -6.84 3.92
C ALA A 74 -2.50 -6.58 2.61
N ALA A 75 -2.98 -5.35 2.38
CA ALA A 75 -3.59 -4.96 1.10
C ALA A 75 -2.60 -5.05 -0.07
N THR A 76 -1.34 -4.63 0.15
CA THR A 76 -0.27 -4.72 -0.84
C THR A 76 0.02 -6.17 -1.25
N LEU A 77 0.14 -7.07 -0.27
CA LEU A 77 0.38 -8.49 -0.49
C LEU A 77 -0.81 -9.18 -1.17
N SER A 78 -2.04 -8.81 -0.79
CA SER A 78 -3.26 -9.28 -1.45
C SER A 78 -3.24 -8.95 -2.95
N CYS A 79 -3.00 -7.70 -3.30
CA CYS A 79 -2.93 -7.26 -4.70
C CYS A 79 -1.77 -7.92 -5.45
N ALA A 80 -0.60 -8.08 -4.82
CA ALA A 80 0.55 -8.74 -5.41
C ALA A 80 0.26 -10.21 -5.77
N LEU A 81 -0.41 -10.93 -4.88
CA LEU A 81 -0.78 -12.32 -5.09
C LEU A 81 -1.88 -12.44 -6.16
N GLY A 82 -2.86 -11.55 -6.17
CA GLY A 82 -3.84 -11.44 -7.26
C GLY A 82 -3.19 -11.22 -8.63
N SER A 83 -2.23 -10.29 -8.71
CA SER A 83 -1.45 -10.08 -9.93
C SER A 83 -0.65 -11.31 -10.37
N MET A 84 -0.08 -12.08 -9.43
CA MET A 84 0.60 -13.33 -9.75
C MET A 84 -0.36 -14.33 -10.41
N VAL A 85 -1.55 -14.54 -9.84
CA VAL A 85 -2.54 -15.47 -10.42
C VAL A 85 -2.98 -15.02 -11.82
N CYS A 86 -3.19 -13.71 -12.02
CA CYS A 86 -3.45 -13.15 -13.35
C CYS A 86 -2.31 -13.46 -14.33
N ARG A 87 -1.05 -13.25 -13.94
CA ARG A 87 0.13 -13.53 -14.79
C ARG A 87 0.27 -15.02 -15.15
N LEU A 88 -0.15 -15.92 -14.27
CA LEU A 88 -0.17 -17.36 -14.55
C LEU A 88 -1.27 -17.76 -15.54
N THR A 89 -2.25 -16.89 -15.76
CA THR A 89 -3.43 -17.14 -16.60
C THR A 89 -3.34 -16.44 -17.96
N VAL A 90 -3.04 -15.13 -17.96
CA VAL A 90 -3.00 -14.26 -19.15
C VAL A 90 -1.95 -14.75 -20.16
N GLY A 91 -2.30 -14.73 -21.44
CA GLY A 91 -1.40 -15.11 -22.54
C GLY A 91 -1.21 -16.63 -22.72
N LYS A 92 -1.84 -17.47 -21.90
CA LYS A 92 -1.83 -18.93 -22.10
C LYS A 92 -2.94 -19.33 -23.08
N LYS A 93 -2.62 -20.23 -24.03
CA LYS A 93 -3.60 -20.73 -25.02
C LYS A 93 -4.89 -21.29 -24.39
N LYS A 94 -4.77 -21.97 -23.24
CA LYS A 94 -5.91 -22.54 -22.49
C LYS A 94 -6.89 -21.47 -21.98
N PHE A 95 -6.43 -20.24 -21.78
CA PHE A 95 -7.19 -19.15 -21.18
C PHE A 95 -7.43 -17.99 -22.15
N ALA A 96 -7.39 -18.25 -23.47
CA ALA A 96 -7.52 -17.23 -24.49
C ALA A 96 -8.83 -16.40 -24.36
N GLU A 97 -9.93 -17.06 -24.01
CA GLU A 97 -11.25 -16.42 -23.87
C GLU A 97 -11.34 -15.43 -22.70
N VAL A 98 -10.57 -15.65 -21.64
CA VAL A 98 -10.56 -14.80 -20.43
C VAL A 98 -9.35 -13.86 -20.38
N SER A 99 -8.46 -13.94 -21.38
CA SER A 99 -7.16 -13.25 -21.33
C SER A 99 -7.28 -11.73 -21.39
N GLU A 100 -8.24 -11.17 -22.12
CA GLU A 100 -8.45 -9.72 -22.15
C GLU A 100 -9.00 -9.21 -20.82
N GLU A 101 -10.01 -9.91 -20.29
CA GLU A 101 -10.67 -9.58 -19.03
C GLU A 101 -9.68 -9.64 -17.86
N LEU A 102 -8.96 -10.75 -17.70
CA LEU A 102 -7.93 -10.89 -16.67
C LEU A 102 -6.70 -10.00 -16.93
N GLY A 103 -6.49 -9.55 -18.17
CA GLY A 103 -5.52 -8.51 -18.49
C GLY A 103 -5.89 -7.16 -17.86
N LYS A 104 -7.18 -6.79 -17.87
CA LYS A 104 -7.68 -5.58 -17.19
C LYS A 104 -7.56 -5.72 -15.68
N VAL A 105 -7.91 -6.89 -15.14
CA VAL A 105 -7.76 -7.18 -13.70
C VAL A 105 -6.31 -7.11 -13.26
N LEU A 106 -5.36 -7.60 -14.08
CA LEU A 106 -3.93 -7.49 -13.78
C LEU A 106 -3.48 -6.02 -13.68
N MET A 107 -3.87 -5.18 -14.64
CA MET A 107 -3.51 -3.76 -14.62
C MET A 107 -4.06 -3.06 -13.36
N GLU A 108 -5.31 -3.36 -13.01
CA GLU A 108 -5.91 -2.80 -11.80
C GLU A 108 -5.24 -3.32 -10.53
N SER A 109 -4.96 -4.63 -10.43
CA SER A 109 -4.27 -5.22 -9.29
C SER A 109 -2.88 -4.61 -9.08
N GLU A 110 -2.14 -4.32 -10.16
CA GLU A 110 -0.83 -3.65 -10.06
C GLU A 110 -0.96 -2.19 -9.61
N ARG A 111 -1.97 -1.46 -10.09
CA ARG A 111 -2.26 -0.09 -9.66
C ARG A 111 -2.60 -0.04 -8.17
N LEU A 112 -3.48 -0.94 -7.72
CA LEU A 112 -3.87 -1.07 -6.31
C LEU A 112 -2.67 -1.46 -5.44
N ARG A 113 -1.83 -2.39 -5.91
CA ARG A 113 -0.60 -2.82 -5.23
C ARG A 113 0.37 -1.66 -4.99
N GLU A 114 0.63 -0.88 -6.02
CA GLU A 114 1.54 0.28 -5.92
C GLU A 114 0.99 1.31 -4.93
N ARG A 115 -0.31 1.64 -5.02
CA ARG A 115 -0.93 2.59 -4.09
C ARG A 115 -0.95 2.08 -2.65
N ALA A 116 -1.33 0.81 -2.43
CA ALA A 116 -1.31 0.20 -1.11
C ALA A 116 0.10 0.21 -0.48
N GLY A 117 1.14 0.01 -1.31
CA GLY A 117 2.53 0.10 -0.87
C GLY A 117 2.92 1.50 -0.38
N GLN A 118 2.44 2.55 -1.06
CA GLN A 118 2.64 3.95 -0.63
C GLN A 118 1.95 4.25 0.71
N LEU A 119 0.75 3.68 0.93
CA LEU A 119 -0.01 3.88 2.17
C LEU A 119 0.70 3.34 3.42
N ILE A 120 1.64 2.40 3.29
CA ILE A 120 2.47 1.94 4.42
C ILE A 120 3.28 3.11 5.00
N VAL A 121 3.88 3.92 4.11
CA VAL A 121 4.68 5.09 4.49
C VAL A 121 3.77 6.22 4.96
N GLU A 122 2.69 6.48 4.21
CA GLU A 122 1.75 7.56 4.54
C GLU A 122 1.05 7.37 5.89
N ASP A 123 0.76 6.13 6.29
CA ASP A 123 0.24 5.82 7.62
C ASP A 123 1.21 6.28 8.72
N THR A 124 2.48 5.91 8.59
CA THR A 124 3.54 6.33 9.52
C THR A 124 3.71 7.86 9.53
N GLU A 125 3.66 8.51 8.37
CA GLU A 125 3.77 9.97 8.27
C GLU A 125 2.57 10.69 8.90
N SER A 126 1.35 10.19 8.65
CA SER A 126 0.12 10.75 9.21
C SER A 126 0.08 10.63 10.73
N PHE A 127 0.54 9.50 11.29
CA PHE A 127 0.71 9.32 12.72
C PHE A 127 1.73 10.31 13.30
N ASN A 128 2.88 10.46 12.64
CA ASN A 128 3.89 11.43 13.05
C ASN A 128 3.38 12.88 13.02
N ASN A 129 2.50 13.22 12.08
CA ASN A 129 1.83 14.53 12.04
C ASN A 129 0.98 14.76 13.29
N VAL A 130 0.17 13.78 13.68
CA VAL A 130 -0.64 13.84 14.90
C VAL A 130 0.27 14.02 16.13
N MET A 131 1.35 13.25 16.22
CA MET A 131 2.29 13.35 17.33
C MET A 131 3.02 14.71 17.39
N ARG A 132 3.34 15.30 16.24
CA ARG A 132 3.89 16.67 16.17
C ARG A 132 2.88 17.70 16.65
N ALA A 133 1.62 17.60 16.23
CA ALA A 133 0.56 18.49 16.68
C ALA A 133 0.33 18.39 18.20
N MET A 134 0.37 17.18 18.76
CA MET A 134 0.23 16.94 20.20
C MET A 134 1.36 17.55 21.03
N LYS A 135 2.55 17.76 20.45
CA LYS A 135 3.73 18.36 21.10
C LYS A 135 3.77 19.89 21.06
N LEU A 136 2.81 20.55 20.40
CA LEU A 136 2.75 22.01 20.37
C LEU A 136 2.61 22.61 21.80
N PRO A 137 3.07 23.86 22.02
CA PRO A 137 2.92 24.56 23.29
C PRO A 137 1.48 24.62 23.79
N LYS A 138 1.31 24.77 25.11
CA LYS A 138 -0.01 24.74 25.77
C LYS A 138 -0.10 25.60 27.03
N ASP A 139 0.79 26.59 27.16
CA ASP A 139 0.94 27.37 28.37
C ASP A 139 -0.06 28.54 28.44
N SER A 140 -0.41 29.10 27.28
CA SER A 140 -1.45 30.13 27.13
C SER A 140 -2.73 29.59 26.50
N GLU A 141 -3.87 30.28 26.71
CA GLU A 141 -5.15 29.92 26.08
C GLU A 141 -5.07 29.96 24.54
N LEU A 142 -4.33 30.91 23.97
CA LEU A 142 -4.11 30.98 22.53
C LEU A 142 -3.32 29.77 22.01
N GLU A 143 -2.31 29.31 22.75
CA GLU A 143 -1.55 28.12 22.39
C GLU A 143 -2.38 26.84 22.53
N LYS A 144 -3.19 26.73 23.59
CA LYS A 144 -4.12 25.61 23.76
C LYS A 144 -5.08 25.50 22.60
N GLU A 145 -5.64 26.62 22.14
CA GLU A 145 -6.57 26.64 21.00
C GLU A 145 -5.87 26.26 19.69
N LYS A 146 -4.69 26.83 19.41
CA LYS A 146 -3.89 26.46 18.23
C LYS A 146 -3.50 24.99 18.22
N ARG A 147 -3.09 24.47 19.38
CA ARG A 147 -2.77 23.05 19.56
C ARG A 147 -3.99 22.18 19.32
N ARG A 148 -5.15 22.55 19.86
CA ARG A 148 -6.42 21.82 19.65
C ARG A 148 -6.76 21.74 18.17
N GLN A 149 -6.72 22.88 17.45
CA GLN A 149 -6.98 22.93 16.01
C GLN A 149 -5.99 22.08 15.21
N ALA A 150 -4.69 22.18 15.52
CA ALA A 150 -3.67 21.40 14.83
C ALA A 150 -3.83 19.89 15.05
N VAL A 151 -4.20 19.46 16.26
CA VAL A 151 -4.50 18.05 16.55
C VAL A 151 -5.73 17.59 15.78
N GLN A 152 -6.82 18.37 15.80
CA GLN A 152 -8.05 18.04 15.07
C GLN A 152 -7.78 17.86 13.57
N GLU A 153 -7.07 18.79 12.92
CA GLU A 153 -6.76 18.68 11.49
C GLU A 153 -5.81 17.53 11.18
N ALA A 154 -4.79 17.30 12.02
CA ALA A 154 -3.88 16.17 11.84
C ALA A 154 -4.62 14.82 12.00
N THR A 155 -5.53 14.69 12.97
CA THR A 155 -6.30 13.46 13.18
C THR A 155 -7.33 13.23 12.07
N LYS A 156 -7.96 14.29 11.53
CA LYS A 156 -8.79 14.18 10.32
C LYS A 156 -7.97 13.66 9.14
N GLY A 157 -6.79 14.22 8.90
CA GLY A 157 -5.87 13.75 7.86
C GLY A 157 -5.44 12.29 8.07
N ALA A 158 -5.07 11.91 9.29
CA ALA A 158 -4.71 10.53 9.65
C ALA A 158 -5.87 9.54 9.55
N THR A 159 -7.12 10.01 9.59
CA THR A 159 -8.31 9.15 9.35
C THR A 159 -8.44 8.74 7.88
N MET A 160 -7.92 9.55 6.96
CA MET A 160 -8.09 9.31 5.52
C MET A 160 -7.25 8.15 5.00
N VAL A 161 -6.04 7.96 5.54
CA VAL A 161 -5.13 6.86 5.13
C VAL A 161 -5.77 5.47 5.34
N PRO A 162 -6.24 5.10 6.54
CA PRO A 162 -6.89 3.80 6.72
C PRO A 162 -8.22 3.68 5.97
N LEU A 163 -8.99 4.77 5.78
CA LEU A 163 -10.16 4.72 4.90
C LEU A 163 -9.78 4.36 3.46
N GLU A 164 -8.68 4.89 2.95
CA GLU A 164 -8.18 4.54 1.62
C GLU A 164 -7.72 3.08 1.55
N VAL A 165 -7.06 2.55 2.59
CA VAL A 165 -6.74 1.11 2.68
C VAL A 165 -8.01 0.27 2.58
N MET A 166 -9.09 0.65 3.26
CA MET A 166 -10.37 -0.07 3.20
C MET A 166 -10.97 -0.07 1.78
N GLU A 167 -10.94 1.07 1.08
CA GLU A 167 -11.40 1.19 -0.30
C GLU A 167 -10.59 0.31 -1.25
N LEU A 168 -9.26 0.34 -1.14
CA LEU A 168 -8.37 -0.48 -1.94
C LEU A 168 -8.59 -1.96 -1.71
N SER A 169 -8.76 -2.38 -0.44
CA SER A 169 -9.09 -3.77 -0.10
C SER A 169 -10.38 -4.25 -0.74
N ARG A 170 -11.39 -3.38 -0.83
CA ARG A 170 -12.66 -3.68 -1.49
C ARG A 170 -12.49 -3.88 -2.99
N GLU A 171 -11.77 -2.98 -3.66
CA GLU A 171 -11.49 -3.11 -5.10
C GLU A 171 -10.58 -4.33 -5.41
N ALA A 172 -9.65 -4.64 -4.50
CA ALA A 172 -8.86 -5.87 -4.56
C ALA A 172 -9.76 -7.12 -4.47
N LEU A 173 -10.72 -7.17 -3.55
CA LEU A 173 -11.66 -8.29 -3.43
C LEU A 173 -12.55 -8.47 -4.67
N LYS A 174 -13.03 -7.38 -5.28
CA LYS A 174 -13.75 -7.45 -6.56
C LYS A 174 -12.90 -8.11 -7.65
N SER A 175 -11.62 -7.71 -7.73
CA SER A 175 -10.65 -8.31 -8.65
C SER A 175 -10.41 -9.79 -8.33
N LEU A 176 -10.26 -10.13 -7.05
CA LEU A 176 -9.97 -11.48 -6.57
C LEU A 176 -11.13 -12.44 -6.77
N LYS A 177 -12.38 -11.99 -6.65
CA LYS A 177 -13.55 -12.79 -7.01
C LYS A 177 -13.47 -13.26 -8.46
N LEU A 178 -13.20 -12.33 -9.38
CA LEU A 178 -13.08 -12.63 -10.80
C LEU A 178 -11.88 -13.54 -11.11
N ILE A 179 -10.76 -13.34 -10.40
CA ILE A 179 -9.59 -14.21 -10.45
C ILE A 179 -9.95 -15.62 -9.97
N ALA A 180 -10.69 -15.76 -8.87
CA ALA A 180 -11.12 -17.06 -8.35
C ALA A 180 -12.06 -17.77 -9.34
N GLU A 181 -12.94 -17.03 -10.03
CA GLU A 181 -13.88 -17.57 -11.02
C GLU A 181 -13.18 -18.06 -12.30
N LYS A 182 -12.26 -17.29 -12.85
CA LYS A 182 -11.75 -17.46 -14.22
C LYS A 182 -10.24 -17.71 -14.32
N GLY A 183 -9.51 -17.50 -13.23
CA GLY A 183 -8.07 -17.66 -13.16
C GLY A 183 -7.61 -19.12 -13.28
N ASN A 184 -6.30 -19.30 -13.28
CA ASN A 184 -5.68 -20.62 -13.31
C ASN A 184 -6.08 -21.45 -12.07
N PRO A 185 -6.80 -22.59 -12.24
CA PRO A 185 -7.23 -23.43 -11.11
C PRO A 185 -6.07 -23.96 -10.26
N ASN A 186 -4.88 -24.13 -10.84
CA ASN A 186 -3.69 -24.58 -10.10
C ASN A 186 -3.16 -23.55 -9.09
N SER A 187 -3.69 -22.33 -9.11
CA SER A 187 -3.35 -21.24 -8.20
C SER A 187 -4.57 -20.77 -7.39
N ILE A 188 -5.58 -21.63 -7.25
CA ILE A 188 -6.82 -21.26 -6.53
C ILE A 188 -6.57 -21.00 -5.04
N SER A 189 -5.62 -21.71 -4.42
CA SER A 189 -5.20 -21.45 -3.04
C SER A 189 -4.58 -20.06 -2.89
N ASP A 190 -3.82 -19.60 -3.88
CA ASP A 190 -3.22 -18.26 -3.88
C ASP A 190 -4.31 -17.17 -3.93
N ALA A 191 -5.37 -17.38 -4.72
CA ALA A 191 -6.52 -16.48 -4.75
C ALA A 191 -7.26 -16.44 -3.41
N GLY A 192 -7.40 -17.58 -2.71
CA GLY A 192 -7.99 -17.64 -1.38
C GLY A 192 -7.18 -16.88 -0.31
N VAL A 193 -5.85 -17.07 -0.30
CA VAL A 193 -4.95 -16.32 0.60
C VAL A 193 -5.02 -14.83 0.32
N ALA A 194 -5.01 -14.43 -0.96
CA ALA A 194 -5.14 -13.04 -1.35
C ALA A 194 -6.46 -12.41 -0.85
N ALA A 195 -7.58 -13.14 -0.96
CA ALA A 195 -8.88 -12.69 -0.47
C ALA A 195 -8.88 -12.48 1.04
N ALA A 196 -8.31 -13.43 1.81
CA ALA A 196 -8.18 -13.32 3.26
C ALA A 196 -7.28 -12.13 3.68
N MET A 197 -6.22 -11.85 2.92
CA MET A 197 -5.37 -10.69 3.14
C MET A 197 -6.09 -9.37 2.90
N ALA A 198 -6.89 -9.25 1.82
CA ALA A 198 -7.68 -8.04 1.56
C ALA A 198 -8.74 -7.81 2.65
N HIS A 199 -9.43 -8.87 3.09
CA HIS A 199 -10.39 -8.83 4.18
C HIS A 199 -9.75 -8.35 5.49
N THR A 200 -8.62 -8.98 5.87
CA THR A 200 -7.84 -8.60 7.06
C THR A 200 -7.36 -7.15 6.99
N ALA A 201 -6.90 -6.69 5.82
CA ALA A 201 -6.48 -5.32 5.61
C ALA A 201 -7.64 -4.32 5.83
N CYS A 202 -8.82 -4.60 5.28
CA CYS A 202 -10.00 -3.76 5.47
C CYS A 202 -10.42 -3.71 6.95
N PHE A 203 -10.50 -4.88 7.60
CA PHE A 203 -10.83 -4.99 9.02
C PHE A 203 -9.82 -4.23 9.89
N GLY A 204 -8.52 -4.47 9.69
CA GLY A 204 -7.45 -3.80 10.43
C GLY A 204 -7.47 -2.29 10.24
N ALA A 205 -7.65 -1.81 9.01
CA ALA A 205 -7.78 -0.39 8.72
C ALA A 205 -9.02 0.23 9.40
N SER A 206 -10.15 -0.48 9.44
CA SER A 206 -11.35 0.02 10.13
C SER A 206 -11.13 0.28 11.62
N LEU A 207 -10.28 -0.50 12.29
CA LEU A 207 -9.93 -0.27 13.70
C LEU A 207 -9.18 1.06 13.86
N ASN A 208 -8.29 1.39 12.93
CA ASN A 208 -7.55 2.65 12.93
C ASN A 208 -8.48 3.84 12.63
N VAL A 209 -9.44 3.70 11.70
CA VAL A 209 -10.49 4.69 11.47
C VAL A 209 -11.26 4.96 12.76
N ARG A 210 -11.76 3.91 13.43
CA ARG A 210 -12.58 4.04 14.65
C ARG A 210 -11.84 4.74 15.79
N ILE A 211 -10.56 4.41 15.99
CA ILE A 211 -9.72 5.06 17.01
C ILE A 211 -9.57 6.55 16.69
N ASN A 212 -9.27 6.90 15.43
CA ASN A 212 -9.10 8.30 15.04
C ASN A 212 -10.40 9.10 15.16
N LEU A 213 -11.54 8.55 14.73
CA LEU A 213 -12.87 9.16 14.90
C LEU A 213 -13.23 9.40 16.38
N GLY A 214 -12.69 8.59 17.30
CA GLY A 214 -12.85 8.79 18.74
C GLY A 214 -12.23 10.10 19.24
N GLY A 215 -11.20 10.61 18.56
CA GLY A 215 -10.49 11.85 18.91
C GLY A 215 -10.92 13.10 18.15
N ILE A 216 -11.93 13.01 17.27
CA ILE A 216 -12.38 14.13 16.43
C ILE A 216 -13.60 14.83 17.05
N ASP A 217 -13.54 16.17 17.09
CA ASP A 217 -14.58 17.06 17.63
C ASP A 217 -15.40 17.72 16.51
N ASP A 218 -15.77 16.93 15.50
CA ASP A 218 -16.52 17.35 14.31
C ASP A 218 -17.57 16.27 14.00
N PRO A 219 -18.83 16.46 14.45
CA PRO A 219 -19.88 15.44 14.29
C PRO A 219 -20.18 15.09 12.84
N ASP A 220 -20.23 16.09 11.95
CA ASP A 220 -20.54 15.87 10.53
C ASP A 220 -19.45 15.03 9.86
N PHE A 221 -18.17 15.36 10.13
CA PHE A 221 -17.05 14.56 9.65
C PHE A 221 -17.11 13.12 10.19
N LYS A 222 -17.43 12.95 11.48
CA LYS A 222 -17.49 11.62 12.11
C LYS A 222 -18.59 10.76 11.51
N ASP A 223 -19.81 11.30 11.42
CA ASP A 223 -20.96 10.55 10.94
C ASP A 223 -20.76 10.14 9.47
N GLU A 224 -20.22 11.04 8.65
CA GLU A 224 -19.93 10.75 7.25
C GLU A 224 -18.88 9.63 7.10
N ARG A 225 -17.76 9.73 7.83
CA ARG A 225 -16.67 8.75 7.76
C ARG A 225 -17.05 7.42 8.38
N GLU A 226 -17.82 7.42 9.47
CA GLU A 226 -18.33 6.21 10.09
C GLU A 226 -19.30 5.48 9.18
N SER A 227 -20.24 6.20 8.55
CA SER A 227 -21.16 5.61 7.58
C SER A 227 -20.41 5.00 6.40
N ARG A 228 -19.38 5.70 5.88
CA ARG A 228 -18.58 5.18 4.77
C ARG A 228 -17.80 3.92 5.18
N MET A 229 -17.14 3.95 6.33
CA MET A 229 -16.42 2.81 6.88
C MET A 229 -17.31 1.57 7.03
N ARG A 230 -18.51 1.72 7.60
CA ARG A 230 -19.46 0.60 7.78
C ARG A 230 -19.91 0.01 6.43
N ALA A 231 -20.22 0.87 5.46
CA ALA A 231 -20.61 0.43 4.13
C ALA A 231 -19.50 -0.37 3.43
N ILE A 232 -18.24 0.06 3.55
CA ILE A 232 -17.11 -0.67 2.98
C ILE A 232 -16.92 -2.02 3.67
N LEU A 233 -17.00 -2.07 5.01
CA LEU A 233 -16.88 -3.33 5.76
C LEU A 233 -17.93 -4.35 5.31
N GLU A 234 -19.19 -3.93 5.23
CA GLU A 234 -20.28 -4.81 4.79
C GLU A 234 -20.07 -5.32 3.36
N GLU A 235 -19.66 -4.44 2.42
CA GLU A 235 -19.36 -4.86 1.05
C GLU A 235 -18.17 -5.83 0.99
N VAL A 236 -17.13 -5.60 1.79
CA VAL A 236 -15.93 -6.45 1.89
C VAL A 236 -16.25 -7.82 2.49
N ASP A 237 -17.05 -7.88 3.55
CA ASP A 237 -17.47 -9.14 4.17
C ASP A 237 -18.22 -10.02 3.16
N ASN A 238 -19.20 -9.43 2.46
CA ASN A 238 -19.95 -10.14 1.42
C ASN A 238 -19.06 -10.62 0.27
N LEU A 239 -18.19 -9.75 -0.27
CA LEU A 239 -17.27 -10.12 -1.35
C LEU A 239 -16.29 -11.22 -0.92
N TYR A 240 -15.83 -11.18 0.32
CA TYR A 240 -14.93 -12.18 0.87
C TYR A 240 -15.62 -13.54 0.97
N GLU A 241 -16.82 -13.61 1.54
CA GLU A 241 -17.59 -14.85 1.65
C GLU A 241 -17.87 -15.47 0.27
N GLU A 242 -18.30 -14.65 -0.70
CA GLU A 242 -18.52 -15.10 -2.08
C GLU A 242 -17.24 -15.63 -2.73
N THR A 243 -16.12 -14.93 -2.56
CA THR A 243 -14.83 -15.32 -3.13
C THR A 243 -14.33 -16.63 -2.53
N ILE A 244 -14.42 -16.79 -1.21
CA ILE A 244 -14.01 -18.02 -0.53
C ILE A 244 -14.91 -19.19 -0.91
N ALA A 245 -16.22 -18.98 -1.05
CA ALA A 245 -17.12 -20.04 -1.53
C ALA A 245 -16.70 -20.55 -2.93
N ILE A 246 -16.27 -19.66 -3.83
CA ILE A 246 -15.75 -20.03 -5.15
C ILE A 246 -14.43 -20.80 -5.03
N VAL A 247 -13.52 -20.36 -4.16
CA VAL A 247 -12.24 -21.03 -3.89
C VAL A 247 -12.47 -22.45 -3.36
N GLU A 248 -13.28 -22.61 -2.32
CA GLU A 248 -13.59 -23.91 -1.71
C GLU A 248 -14.28 -24.87 -2.69
N SER A 249 -15.12 -24.36 -3.60
CA SER A 249 -15.76 -25.19 -4.63
C SER A 249 -14.79 -25.78 -5.67
N LYS A 250 -13.53 -25.31 -5.68
CA LYS A 250 -12.49 -25.64 -6.66
C LYS A 250 -11.25 -26.31 -6.05
N LEU A 251 -11.24 -26.51 -4.72
CA LEU A 251 -10.25 -27.31 -4.00
C LEU A 251 -10.61 -28.79 -4.04
#